data_AF-L9WBZ5-F1
#
_entry.id   AF-L9WBZ5-F1
#
_cell.length_a   1.000
_cell.length_b   1.000
_cell.length_c   1.000
_cell.angle_alpha   90.00
_cell.angle_beta   90.00
_cell.angle_gamma   90.00
#
_symmetry.space_group_name_H-M   'P 1'
#
loop_
_entity.id
_entity.type
_entity.pdbx_description
1 polymer ?
#
loop_
_entity_poly.entity_id
_entity_poly.type
_entity_poly.pdbx_seq_one_letter_code
_entity_poly.pdbx_strand_id
1 'polypeptide(L)'
;MIRYVLAVILAIALLAISIPAIDKGATMNSERQVDASLAEIDDEATSLIENEETTPDGHPDPQRVVEVTLPRSTLTSEGVDHFELVPHENGSYTHARYVLEDGTTREEVISEKIVWNDPDGTEPTELGGTGDQRLALVLLEDENGEATIVSRHV
;
A
#
# COMPACT_ATOMS: atom_id res chain seq x y z
N MET A 1 10.06 -10.00 -51.69
CA MET A 1 9.72 -8.63 -51.26
C MET A 1 8.34 -8.58 -50.62
N ILE A 2 7.26 -8.89 -51.36
CA ILE A 2 5.87 -8.89 -50.82
C ILE A 2 5.68 -9.78 -49.57
N ARG A 3 6.33 -10.95 -49.53
CA ARG A 3 6.37 -11.86 -48.36
C ARG A 3 6.83 -11.17 -47.08
N TYR A 4 7.87 -10.34 -47.15
CA TYR A 4 8.42 -9.67 -45.96
C TYR A 4 7.49 -8.55 -45.50
N VAL A 5 6.89 -7.83 -46.44
CA VAL A 5 5.89 -6.80 -46.14
C VAL A 5 4.68 -7.41 -45.44
N LEU A 6 4.15 -8.52 -45.97
CA LEU A 6 3.03 -9.26 -45.35
C LEU A 6 3.39 -9.75 -43.94
N ALA A 7 4.60 -10.28 -43.75
CA ALA A 7 5.06 -10.73 -42.44
C ALA A 7 5.14 -9.57 -41.43
N VAL A 8 5.64 -8.41 -41.85
CA VAL A 8 5.72 -7.21 -40.99
C VAL A 8 4.33 -6.69 -40.64
N ILE A 9 3.42 -6.59 -41.61
CA ILE A 9 2.03 -6.16 -41.37
C ILE A 9 1.33 -7.12 -40.40
N LEU A 10 1.51 -8.44 -40.59
CA LEU A 10 0.94 -9.44 -39.69
C LEU A 10 1.49 -9.31 -38.27
N ALA A 11 2.80 -9.10 -38.12
CA ALA A 11 3.42 -8.91 -36.81
C ALA A 11 2.87 -7.67 -36.10
N ILE A 12 2.74 -6.54 -36.80
CA ILE A 12 2.16 -5.30 -36.24
C ILE A 12 0.70 -5.54 -35.85
N ALA A 13 -0.09 -6.23 -36.68
CA ALA A 13 -1.48 -6.55 -36.36
C ALA A 13 -1.61 -7.41 -35.10
N LEU A 14 -0.74 -8.40 -34.92
CA LEU A 14 -0.72 -9.25 -33.72
C LEU A 14 -0.31 -8.46 -32.46
N LEU A 15 0.70 -7.60 -32.57
CA LEU A 15 1.12 -6.73 -31.47
C LEU A 15 0.01 -5.77 -31.07
N ALA A 16 -0.64 -5.12 -32.04
CA ALA A 16 -1.73 -4.18 -31.78
C ALA A 16 -2.91 -4.82 -31.05
N ILE A 17 -3.22 -6.09 -31.33
CA ILE A 17 -4.30 -6.83 -30.65
C ILE A 17 -3.88 -7.25 -29.23
N SER A 18 -2.58 -7.37 -28.96
CA SER A 18 -2.06 -7.89 -27.69
C SER A 18 -1.90 -6.80 -26.62
N ILE A 19 -1.73 -5.53 -27.00
CA ILE A 19 -1.51 -4.39 -26.07
C ILE A 19 -2.56 -4.36 -24.93
N PRO A 20 -3.89 -4.39 -25.18
CA PRO A 20 -4.87 -4.29 -24.10
C PRO A 20 -4.82 -5.45 -23.10
N ALA A 21 -4.35 -6.62 -23.54
CA ALA A 21 -4.20 -7.77 -22.65
C ALA A 21 -2.95 -7.64 -21.75
N ILE A 22 -1.90 -6.98 -22.25
CA ILE A 22 -0.70 -6.65 -21.47
C ILE A 22 -1.07 -5.61 -20.40
N ASP A 23 -1.75 -4.54 -20.80
CA ASP A 23 -2.17 -3.46 -19.89
C ASP A 23 -3.00 -4.03 -18.73
N LYS A 24 -4.03 -4.82 -19.03
CA LYS A 24 -4.85 -5.50 -18.01
C LYS A 24 -4.04 -6.44 -17.12
N GLY A 25 -3.03 -7.11 -17.69
CA GLY A 25 -2.11 -7.96 -16.94
C GLY A 25 -1.24 -7.15 -15.98
N ALA A 26 -0.79 -5.97 -16.41
CA ALA A 26 0.00 -5.04 -15.61
C ALA A 26 -0.80 -4.50 -14.41
N THR A 27 -2.04 -4.04 -14.64
CA THR A 27 -2.95 -3.59 -13.56
C THR A 27 -3.15 -4.70 -12.52
N MET A 28 -3.49 -5.92 -12.94
CA MET A 28 -3.71 -7.04 -12.02
C MET A 28 -2.46 -7.45 -11.25
N ASN A 29 -1.28 -7.29 -11.84
CA ASN A 29 -0.03 -7.59 -11.16
C ASN A 29 0.26 -6.56 -10.07
N SER A 30 0.03 -5.27 -10.38
CA SER A 30 0.16 -4.18 -9.43
C SER A 30 -0.84 -4.26 -8.28
N GLU A 31 -2.12 -4.54 -8.57
CA GLU A 31 -3.13 -4.77 -7.52
C GLU A 31 -2.66 -5.87 -6.56
N ARG A 32 -2.27 -7.05 -7.06
CA ARG A 32 -1.80 -8.15 -6.20
C ARG A 32 -0.57 -7.78 -5.35
N GLN A 33 0.33 -6.97 -5.89
CA GLN A 33 1.52 -6.54 -5.16
C GLN A 33 1.15 -5.59 -4.02
N VAL A 34 0.31 -4.59 -4.30
CA VAL A 34 -0.16 -3.63 -3.29
C VAL A 34 -0.99 -4.35 -2.23
N ASP A 35 -1.92 -5.22 -2.62
CA ASP A 35 -2.75 -5.99 -1.71
C ASP A 35 -1.91 -6.88 -0.78
N ALA A 36 -0.81 -7.47 -1.27
CA ALA A 36 0.12 -8.25 -0.46
C ALA A 36 0.85 -7.37 0.58
N SER A 37 1.31 -6.18 0.19
CA SER A 37 1.93 -5.24 1.12
C SER A 37 0.93 -4.73 2.18
N LEU A 38 -0.33 -4.52 1.80
CA LEU A 38 -1.39 -4.13 2.73
C LEU A 38 -1.71 -5.25 3.74
N ALA A 39 -1.77 -6.50 3.29
CA ALA A 39 -1.95 -7.64 4.18
C ALA A 39 -0.78 -7.78 5.17
N GLU A 40 0.46 -7.52 4.75
CA GLU A 40 1.62 -7.52 5.65
C GLU A 40 1.53 -6.42 6.72
N ILE A 41 1.08 -5.22 6.35
CA ILE A 41 0.82 -4.15 7.33
C ILE A 41 -0.26 -4.58 8.32
N ASP A 42 -1.36 -5.15 7.85
CA ASP A 42 -2.48 -5.60 8.70
C ASP A 42 -2.05 -6.69 9.68
N ASP A 43 -1.31 -7.70 9.20
CA ASP A 43 -0.78 -8.79 10.02
C ASP A 43 0.20 -8.27 11.09
N GLU A 44 1.13 -7.38 10.72
CA GLU A 44 2.11 -6.82 11.67
C GLU A 44 1.46 -5.85 12.67
N ALA A 45 0.48 -5.06 12.23
CA ALA A 45 -0.31 -4.18 13.09
C ALA A 45 -1.11 -4.99 14.13
N THR A 46 -1.85 -5.99 13.66
CA THR A 46 -2.61 -6.92 14.52
C THR A 46 -1.68 -7.64 15.49
N SER A 47 -0.56 -8.15 15.00
CA SER A 47 0.45 -8.82 15.83
C SER A 47 0.99 -7.91 16.94
N LEU A 48 1.21 -6.62 16.65
CA LEU A 48 1.70 -5.64 17.61
C LEU A 48 0.67 -5.38 18.73
N ILE A 49 -0.61 -5.25 18.38
CA ILE A 49 -1.71 -5.02 19.35
C ILE A 49 -2.01 -6.28 20.17
N GLU A 50 -2.01 -7.46 19.54
CA GLU A 50 -2.40 -8.71 20.23
C GLU A 50 -1.29 -9.27 21.11
N ASN A 51 -0.02 -9.03 20.79
CA ASN A 51 1.11 -9.72 21.44
C ASN A 51 2.05 -8.81 22.23
N GLU A 52 1.95 -7.49 22.09
CA GLU A 52 2.78 -6.54 22.84
C GLU A 52 1.93 -5.66 23.76
N GLU A 53 2.56 -5.17 24.83
CA GLU A 53 1.93 -4.25 25.79
C GLU A 53 2.61 -2.88 25.69
N THR A 54 1.85 -1.81 25.89
CA THR A 54 2.40 -0.45 25.99
C THR A 54 3.42 -0.41 27.12
N THR A 55 4.54 0.26 26.85
CA THR A 55 5.65 0.21 27.80
C THR A 55 5.55 1.38 28.78
N PRO A 56 5.83 1.18 30.08
CA PRO A 56 5.85 2.27 31.04
C PRO A 56 6.84 3.38 30.69
N ASP A 57 6.49 4.62 31.07
CA ASP A 57 7.30 5.81 30.87
C ASP A 57 8.81 5.58 31.08
N GLY A 58 9.62 6.00 30.10
CA GLY A 58 11.07 5.94 30.16
C GLY A 58 11.70 4.64 29.68
N HIS A 59 10.91 3.73 29.12
CA HIS A 59 11.38 2.55 28.38
C HIS A 59 11.10 2.69 26.89
N PRO A 60 11.79 1.95 26.02
CA PRO A 60 11.53 1.97 24.58
C PRO A 60 10.15 1.38 24.26
N ASP A 61 9.41 2.07 23.40
CA ASP A 61 8.10 1.60 22.92
C ASP A 61 8.22 0.37 22.00
N PRO A 62 7.24 -0.55 22.00
CA PRO A 62 7.15 -1.62 21.03
C PRO A 62 7.07 -1.06 19.62
N GLN A 63 7.89 -1.60 18.71
CA GLN A 63 7.89 -1.18 17.32
C GLN A 63 8.13 -2.32 16.35
N ARG A 64 7.57 -2.19 15.14
CA ARG A 64 7.82 -3.03 13.98
C ARG A 64 8.13 -2.14 12.78
N VAL A 65 9.07 -2.56 11.95
CA VAL A 65 9.37 -1.87 10.70
C VAL A 65 8.86 -2.72 9.56
N VAL A 66 7.87 -2.21 8.84
CA VAL A 66 7.25 -2.87 7.68
C VAL A 66 7.76 -2.20 6.40
N GLU A 67 8.02 -3.01 5.38
CA GLU A 67 8.43 -2.54 4.07
C GLU A 67 7.24 -2.54 3.12
N VAL A 68 6.88 -1.37 2.61
CA VAL A 68 5.79 -1.19 1.66
C VAL A 68 6.39 -1.02 0.29
N THR A 69 6.13 -1.98 -0.60
CA THR A 69 6.64 -1.94 -1.98
C THR A 69 5.54 -1.51 -2.94
N LEU A 70 5.58 -0.25 -3.37
CA LEU A 70 4.62 0.27 -4.35
C LEU A 70 5.15 0.06 -5.78
N PRO A 71 4.41 -0.62 -6.68
CA PRO A 71 4.89 -0.92 -8.02
C PRO A 71 5.21 0.35 -8.80
N ARG A 72 6.29 0.28 -9.60
CA ARG A 72 6.65 1.26 -10.61
C ARG A 72 6.07 0.88 -11.97
N SER A 73 5.80 1.88 -12.79
CA SER A 73 5.39 1.69 -14.18
C SER A 73 6.43 0.90 -14.97
N THR A 74 6.04 -0.28 -15.46
CA THR A 74 6.86 -1.16 -16.31
C THR A 74 5.97 -1.83 -17.38
N LEU A 75 6.56 -2.65 -18.25
CA LEU A 75 5.80 -3.42 -19.24
C LEU A 75 4.75 -4.35 -18.61
N THR A 76 4.95 -4.76 -17.35
CA THR A 76 4.16 -5.81 -16.69
C THR A 76 3.59 -5.38 -15.34
N SER A 77 3.70 -4.10 -14.99
CA SER A 77 3.15 -3.53 -13.77
C SER A 77 2.76 -2.09 -14.03
N GLU A 78 1.57 -1.71 -13.59
CA GLU A 78 1.12 -0.33 -13.57
C GLU A 78 1.70 0.38 -12.33
N GLY A 79 2.12 1.64 -12.48
CA GLY A 79 2.61 2.43 -11.35
C GLY A 79 1.49 2.81 -10.38
N VAL A 80 1.83 3.00 -9.10
CA VAL A 80 0.97 3.69 -8.13
C VAL A 80 1.19 5.19 -8.23
N ASP A 81 0.13 5.93 -8.59
CA ASP A 81 0.11 7.39 -8.63
C ASP A 81 -0.11 7.97 -7.22
N HIS A 82 -1.07 7.39 -6.49
CA HIS A 82 -1.48 7.85 -5.15
C HIS A 82 -1.65 6.68 -4.18
N PHE A 83 -1.18 6.84 -2.94
CA PHE A 83 -1.41 5.89 -1.85
C PHE A 83 -1.62 6.66 -0.54
N GLU A 84 -2.72 6.35 0.16
CA GLU A 84 -3.07 7.00 1.41
C GLU A 84 -3.62 6.00 2.45
N LEU A 85 -3.34 6.30 3.71
CA LEU A 85 -3.96 5.67 4.87
C LEU A 85 -4.93 6.66 5.51
N VAL A 86 -6.16 6.24 5.72
CA VAL A 86 -7.25 7.04 6.26
C VAL A 86 -7.74 6.37 7.55
N PRO A 87 -7.29 6.84 8.72
CA PRO A 87 -7.76 6.31 10.00
C PRO A 87 -9.25 6.62 10.17
N HIS A 88 -10.04 5.66 10.64
CA HIS A 88 -11.46 5.91 10.88
C HIS A 88 -11.66 6.74 12.15
N GLU A 89 -12.42 7.85 12.07
CA GLU A 89 -12.60 8.76 13.21
C GLU A 89 -13.28 8.11 14.43
N ASN A 90 -14.19 7.15 14.21
CA ASN A 90 -15.02 6.55 15.25
C ASN A 90 -14.87 5.03 15.32
N GLY A 91 -13.75 4.47 14.85
CA GLY A 91 -13.56 3.03 14.78
C GLY A 91 -12.09 2.64 14.90
N SER A 92 -11.87 1.36 15.19
CA SER A 92 -10.56 0.78 15.43
C SER A 92 -9.86 0.32 14.16
N TYR A 93 -10.18 0.88 12.98
CA TYR A 93 -9.70 0.40 11.69
C TYR A 93 -9.24 1.54 10.78
N THR A 94 -8.49 1.20 9.74
CA THR A 94 -7.90 2.15 8.78
C THR A 94 -8.27 1.75 7.37
N HIS A 95 -8.66 2.70 6.53
CA HIS A 95 -8.80 2.45 5.10
C HIS A 95 -7.50 2.76 4.39
N ALA A 96 -6.98 1.82 3.61
CA ALA A 96 -5.91 2.08 2.67
C ALA A 96 -6.51 2.31 1.29
N ARG A 97 -6.29 3.49 0.71
CA ARG A 97 -6.76 3.83 -0.65
C ARG A 97 -5.57 4.04 -1.55
N TYR A 98 -5.64 3.47 -2.75
CA TYR A 98 -4.63 3.66 -3.78
C TYR A 98 -5.21 3.88 -5.17
N VAL A 99 -4.47 4.60 -5.99
CA VAL A 99 -4.79 4.90 -7.38
C VAL A 99 -3.58 4.52 -8.24
N LEU A 100 -3.82 3.69 -9.25
CA LEU A 100 -2.82 3.33 -10.25
C LEU A 100 -2.76 4.40 -11.37
N GLU A 101 -1.66 4.46 -12.10
CA GLU A 101 -1.43 5.42 -13.20
C GLU A 101 -2.49 5.30 -14.32
N ASP A 102 -3.10 4.12 -14.50
CA ASP A 102 -4.23 3.90 -15.42
C ASP A 102 -5.58 4.44 -14.91
N GLY A 103 -5.62 4.97 -13.69
CA GLY A 103 -6.79 5.50 -12.99
C GLY A 103 -7.58 4.46 -12.20
N THR A 104 -7.16 3.20 -12.17
CA THR A 104 -7.77 2.15 -11.34
C THR A 104 -7.64 2.55 -9.88
N THR A 105 -8.78 2.62 -9.19
CA THR A 105 -8.85 2.99 -7.77
C THR A 105 -9.29 1.80 -6.95
N ARG A 106 -8.61 1.58 -5.83
CA ARG A 106 -8.91 0.50 -4.87
C ARG A 106 -8.84 1.01 -3.45
N GLU A 107 -9.60 0.33 -2.61
CA GLU A 107 -9.70 0.60 -1.20
C GLU A 107 -9.74 -0.75 -0.47
N GLU A 108 -8.90 -0.90 0.54
CA GLU A 108 -8.81 -2.07 1.39
C GLU A 108 -8.89 -1.65 2.85
N VAL A 109 -9.37 -2.54 3.70
CA VAL A 109 -9.52 -2.29 5.14
C VAL A 109 -8.37 -2.97 5.87
N ILE A 110 -7.68 -2.19 6.69
CA ILE A 110 -6.75 -2.65 7.72
C ILE A 110 -7.53 -2.68 9.03
N SER A 111 -7.49 -3.83 9.69
CA SER A 111 -8.29 -4.17 10.88
C SER A 111 -8.02 -3.23 12.05
N GLU A 112 -6.79 -2.73 12.15
CA GLU A 112 -6.31 -1.86 13.21
C GLU A 112 -6.30 -0.37 12.82
N LYS A 113 -6.44 0.50 13.82
CA LYS A 113 -6.33 1.95 13.67
C LYS A 113 -4.85 2.33 13.64
N ILE A 114 -4.40 2.83 12.51
CA ILE A 114 -3.05 3.29 12.26
C ILE A 114 -3.12 4.80 12.02
N VAL A 115 -2.54 5.57 12.93
CA VAL A 115 -2.47 7.04 12.85
C VAL A 115 -1.05 7.50 12.52
N TRP A 116 -0.89 8.76 12.13
CA TRP A 116 0.40 9.27 11.64
C TRP A 116 1.00 10.32 12.58
N ASN A 117 2.24 10.06 13.04
CA ASN A 117 3.01 10.86 14.00
C ASN A 117 2.38 11.14 15.38
N ASP A 118 1.06 11.25 15.48
CA ASP A 118 0.32 11.62 16.67
C ASP A 118 -0.72 10.52 17.00
N PRO A 119 -0.68 9.90 18.21
CA PRO A 119 -1.64 8.89 18.63
C PRO A 119 -3.10 9.38 18.62
N ASP A 120 -3.32 10.68 18.82
CA ASP A 120 -4.66 11.28 18.86
C ASP A 120 -5.11 11.80 17.47
N GLY A 121 -4.22 11.72 16.47
CA GLY A 121 -4.46 12.20 15.11
C GLY A 121 -5.44 11.32 14.33
N THR A 122 -6.28 11.93 13.50
CA THR A 122 -7.18 11.22 12.56
C THR A 122 -7.01 11.68 11.11
N GLU A 123 -5.98 12.48 10.84
CA GLU A 123 -5.76 13.06 9.52
C GLU A 123 -5.31 11.97 8.52
N PRO A 124 -5.89 11.96 7.30
CA PRO A 124 -5.40 11.12 6.22
C PRO A 124 -3.92 11.38 5.96
N THR A 125 -3.16 10.30 5.75
CA THR A 125 -1.75 10.40 5.42
C THR A 125 -1.48 9.86 4.03
N GLU A 126 -0.97 10.73 3.18
CA GLU A 126 -0.41 10.36 1.88
C GLU A 126 1.03 9.91 2.06
N LEU A 127 1.33 8.67 1.66
CA LEU A 127 2.68 8.10 1.73
C LEU A 127 3.45 8.30 0.42
N GLY A 128 2.81 8.92 -0.57
CA GLY A 128 3.32 9.06 -1.92
C GLY A 128 3.31 7.73 -2.69
N GLY A 129 3.54 7.82 -4.00
CA GLY A 129 3.46 6.69 -4.91
C GLY A 129 4.70 5.79 -4.95
N THR A 130 4.99 5.29 -6.15
CA THR A 130 5.89 4.16 -6.46
C THR A 130 7.24 4.09 -5.70
N GLY A 131 7.68 2.86 -5.41
CA GLY A 131 8.97 2.54 -4.81
C GLY A 131 8.85 1.85 -3.46
N ASP A 132 10.02 1.55 -2.87
CA ASP A 132 10.12 0.90 -1.56
C ASP A 132 10.07 1.98 -0.48
N GLN A 133 9.17 1.80 0.47
CA GLN A 133 8.98 2.69 1.60
C GLN A 133 9.07 1.88 2.89
N ARG A 134 9.63 2.48 3.95
CA ARG A 134 9.73 1.82 5.25
C ARG A 134 8.91 2.60 6.24
N LEU A 135 8.01 1.88 6.91
CA LEU A 135 7.12 2.42 7.92
C LEU A 135 7.48 1.77 9.26
N ALA A 136 7.80 2.58 10.27
CA ALA A 136 7.81 2.10 11.64
C ALA A 136 6.39 2.22 12.20
N LEU A 137 5.82 1.09 12.58
CA LEU A 137 4.62 0.98 13.39
C LEU A 137 5.07 0.94 14.85
N VAL A 138 4.61 1.90 15.65
CA VAL A 138 4.99 2.03 17.07
C VAL A 138 3.72 2.00 17.90
N LEU A 139 3.71 1.19 18.96
CA LEU A 139 2.58 1.11 19.87
C LEU A 139 2.70 2.18 20.94
N LEU A 140 1.76 3.12 20.97
CA LEU A 140 1.70 4.22 21.95
C LEU A 140 0.33 4.25 22.63
N GLU A 141 0.23 4.94 23.76
CA GLU A 141 -1.06 5.23 24.42
C GLU A 141 -1.61 6.56 23.89
N ASP A 142 -2.92 6.58 23.61
CA ASP A 142 -3.66 7.80 23.28
C ASP A 142 -4.01 8.62 24.55
N GLU A 143 -4.71 9.74 24.38
CA GLU A 143 -5.17 10.57 25.49
C GLU A 143 -6.09 9.85 26.51
N ASN A 144 -6.68 8.71 26.11
CA ASN A 144 -7.56 7.88 26.93
C ASN A 144 -6.82 6.71 27.60
N GLY A 145 -5.53 6.52 27.30
CA GLY A 145 -4.74 5.38 27.76
C GLY A 145 -5.00 4.10 26.98
N GLU A 146 -5.58 4.18 25.78
CA GLU A 146 -5.81 3.06 24.88
C GLU A 146 -4.63 2.89 23.91
N ALA A 147 -4.22 1.65 23.70
CA ALA A 147 -3.10 1.32 22.82
C ALA A 147 -3.46 1.62 21.36
N THR A 148 -2.69 2.50 20.73
CA THR A 148 -2.87 2.98 19.36
C THR A 148 -1.58 2.82 18.56
N ILE A 149 -1.70 2.38 17.31
CA ILE A 149 -0.56 2.23 16.42
C ILE A 149 -0.25 3.56 15.74
N VAL A 150 0.94 4.09 16.01
CA VAL A 150 1.47 5.29 15.37
C VAL A 150 2.51 4.92 14.34
N SER A 151 2.21 5.25 13.08
CA SER A 151 3.09 5.05 11.94
C SER A 151 3.95 6.28 11.64
N ARG A 152 5.19 6.03 11.19
CA ARG A 152 6.16 7.05 10.79
C ARG A 152 7.11 6.53 9.71
N HIS A 153 7.65 7.42 8.87
CA HIS A 153 8.73 7.08 7.94
C HIS A 153 10.06 6.84 8.66
N VAL A 154 10.88 5.92 8.12
CA VAL A 154 12.22 5.57 8.61
C VAL A 154 13.26 5.57 7.51
#